data_AF-A0AAJ0U5A0-F1
#
_entry.id   AF-A0AAJ0U5A0-F1
#
_cell.length_a   1.000
_cell.length_b   1.000
_cell.length_c   1.000
_cell.angle_alpha   90.00
_cell.angle_beta   90.00
_cell.angle_gamma   90.00
#
_symmetry.space_group_name_H-M   'P 1'
#
loop_
_entity.id
_entity.type
_entity.pdbx_description
1 polymer ?
#
loop_
_entity_poly.entity_id
_entity_poly.type
_entity_poly.pdbx_seq_one_letter_code
_entity_poly.pdbx_strand_id
1 'polypeptide(L)' 'MTREDIHRAWDVFRQFSDKGWSFTDCTSRVVMEHVGLTTAFAFDDHFRQFGLGPVVPMDT' A
#
# COMPACT_ATOMS: atom_id res chain seq x y z
N MET A 1 -13.55 -0.16 -1.16
CA MET A 1 -12.91 0.87 -2.00
C MET A 1 -13.98 1.83 -2.51
N THR A 2 -13.85 3.10 -2.16
CA THR A 2 -14.72 4.21 -2.54
C THR A 2 -14.03 5.11 -3.57
N ARG A 3 -14.75 6.09 -4.13
CA ARG A 3 -14.13 7.12 -4.99
C ARG A 3 -13.12 7.98 -4.22
N GLU A 4 -13.36 8.22 -2.94
CA GLU A 4 -12.45 8.93 -2.06
C GLU A 4 -11.13 8.15 -1.86
N ASP A 5 -11.22 6.82 -1.70
CA ASP A 5 -10.02 5.96 -1.59
C ASP A 5 -9.14 6.06 -2.85
N ILE A 6 -9.75 6.14 -4.04
CA ILE A 6 -9.03 6.28 -5.30
C ILE A 6 -8.29 7.62 -5.38
N HIS A 7 -8.95 8.71 -4.96
CA HIS A 7 -8.32 10.04 -4.93
C HIS A 7 -7.17 10.08 -3.93
N ARG A 8 -7.36 9.50 -2.73
CA ARG A 8 -6.30 9.39 -1.73
C ARG A 8 -5.13 8.54 -2.22
N ALA A 9 -5.40 7.42 -2.91
CA ALA A 9 -4.36 6.58 -3.51
C ALA A 9 -3.56 7.35 -4.57
N TRP A 10 -4.23 8.24 -5.33
CA TRP A 10 -3.58 9.11 -6.30
C TRP A 10 -2.67 10.15 -5.64
N ASP A 11 -3.11 10.74 -4.54
CA ASP A 11 -2.30 11.69 -3.77
C ASP A 11 -1.05 11.01 -3.19
N VAL A 12 -1.20 9.80 -2.64
CA VAL A 12 -0.07 8.98 -2.16
C VAL A 12 0.90 8.64 -3.30
N PHE A 13 0.38 8.19 -4.45
CA PHE A 13 1.19 7.84 -5.61
C PHE A 13 2.02 9.03 -6.10
N ARG A 14 1.46 10.24 -6.10
CA ARG A 14 2.19 11.46 -6.46
C ARG A 14 3.21 11.87 -5.42
N GLN A 15 2.85 11.77 -4.14
CA GLN A 15 3.72 12.15 -3.02
C GLN A 15 5.01 11.32 -2.96
N PHE A 16 4.92 10.03 -3.29
CA PHE A 16 6.03 9.06 -3.20
C PHE A 16 6.53 8.60 -4.58
N SER A 17 6.51 9.51 -5.56
CA SER A 17 6.95 9.22 -6.94
C SER A 17 8.42 8.77 -7.06
N ASP A 18 9.25 9.04 -6.05
CA ASP A 18 10.64 8.60 -5.96
C ASP A 18 10.81 7.13 -5.50
N LYS A 19 9.77 6.53 -4.91
CA LYS A 19 9.85 5.21 -4.27
C LYS A 19 9.69 4.03 -5.23
N GLY A 20 9.30 4.28 -6.48
CA GLY A 20 9.01 3.22 -7.45
C GLY A 20 7.73 2.42 -7.13
N TRP A 21 6.92 2.87 -6.18
CA TRP A 21 5.63 2.26 -5.86
C TRP A 21 4.68 2.40 -7.05
N SER A 22 3.98 1.31 -7.38
CA SER A 22 2.90 1.37 -8.35
C SER A 22 1.66 2.04 -7.75
N PHE A 23 0.75 2.46 -8.62
CA PHE A 23 -0.57 2.93 -8.19
C PHE A 23 -1.35 1.84 -7.44
N THR A 24 -1.15 0.56 -7.79
CA THR A 24 -1.75 -0.58 -7.09
C THR A 24 -1.24 -0.73 -5.65
N ASP A 25 0.05 -0.49 -5.41
CA ASP A 25 0.63 -0.53 -4.07
C ASP A 25 0.03 0.59 -3.20
N CYS A 26 -0.08 1.80 -3.76
CA CYS A 26 -0.70 2.95 -3.10
C CYS A 26 -2.19 2.71 -2.80
N THR A 27 -2.91 2.08 -3.74
CA THR A 27 -4.32 1.73 -3.55
C THR A 27 -4.49 0.68 -2.45
N SER A 28 -3.65 -0.36 -2.45
CA SER A 28 -3.67 -1.40 -1.43
C SER A 28 -3.41 -0.82 -0.03
N ARG A 29 -2.43 0.08 0.09
CA ARG A 29 -2.16 0.83 1.33
C ARG A 29 -3.40 1.59 1.82
N VAL A 30 -4.03 2.37 0.96
CA VAL A 30 -5.21 3.18 1.34
C VAL A 30 -6.39 2.30 1.75
N VAL A 31 -6.63 1.19 1.03
CA VAL A 31 -7.69 0.24 1.39
C VAL A 31 -7.39 -0.40 2.76
N MET A 32 -6.16 -0.82 3.00
CA MET A 32 -5.76 -1.38 4.29
C MET A 32 -5.99 -0.39 5.43
N GLU A 33 -5.59 0.88 5.26
CA GLU A 33 -5.85 1.95 6.22
C GLU A 33 -7.35 2.17 6.46
N HIS A 34 -8.16 2.18 5.39
CA HIS A 34 -9.61 2.37 5.46
C HIS A 34 -10.30 1.27 6.28
N VAL A 35 -9.92 0.00 6.08
CA VAL A 35 -10.56 -1.13 6.75
C VAL A 35 -9.85 -1.59 8.04
N GLY A 36 -8.83 -0.86 8.48
CA GLY A 36 -8.08 -1.15 9.70
C GLY A 36 -7.20 -2.40 9.64
N LEU A 37 -6.76 -2.79 8.43
CA LEU A 37 -5.83 -3.91 8.25
C LEU A 37 -4.39 -3.43 8.48
N THR A 38 -3.66 -4.16 9.31
CA THR A 38 -2.27 -3.85 9.67
C THR A 38 -1.27 -4.86 9.11
N THR A 39 -1.73 -5.93 8.46
CA THR A 39 -0.88 -7.03 7.98
C THR A 39 -1.13 -7.23 6.49
N ALA A 40 -0.07 -7.33 5.70
CA ALA A 40 -0.13 -7.66 4.28
C ALA A 40 0.63 -8.96 4.00
N PHE A 41 0.14 -9.70 3.02
CA PHE A 41 0.84 -10.85 2.47
C PHE A 41 1.31 -10.47 1.07
N ALA A 42 2.61 -10.31 0.90
CA ALA A 42 3.21 -9.78 -0.31
C ALA A 42 4.59 -10.39 -0.55
N PHE A 43 5.00 -10.41 -1.81
CA PHE A 43 6.29 -10.94 -2.26
C PHE A 43 7.38 -9.86 -2.34
N ASP A 44 6.98 -8.58 -2.42
CA ASP A 44 7.90 -7.45 -2.52
C ASP A 44 8.02 -6.66 -1.20
N ASP A 45 9.01 -5.76 -1.17
CA ASP A 45 9.31 -4.93 -0.01
C ASP A 45 8.47 -3.63 0.05
N HIS A 46 7.63 -3.33 -0.93
CA HIS A 46 6.92 -2.04 -0.97
C HIS A 46 5.99 -1.88 0.24
N PHE A 47 5.31 -2.95 0.64
CA PHE A 47 4.43 -2.95 1.80
C PHE A 47 5.16 -2.73 3.14
N ARG A 48 6.44 -3.11 3.23
CA ARG A 48 7.28 -2.82 4.41
C ARG A 48 7.60 -1.34 4.52
N GLN A 49 7.73 -0.65 3.39
CA GLN A 49 8.03 0.79 3.35
C GLN A 49 6.82 1.67 3.71
N PHE A 50 5.60 1.11 3.69
CA PHE A 50 4.39 1.83 4.10
C PHE A 50 4.29 2.06 5.62
N GLY A 51 5.13 1.41 6.42
CA GLY A 51 5.01 1.43 7.89
C GLY A 51 3.77 0.69 8.40
N LEU A 52 3.10 -0.08 7.53
CA LEU A 52 2.08 -1.05 7.91
C LEU A 52 2.82 -2.30 8.45
N GLY A 53 2.17 -3.05 9.34
CA GLY A 53 2.75 -4.11 10.17
C GLY A 53 3.33 -5.33 9.42
N PRO A 54 3.43 -6.51 10.06
CA PRO A 54 4.29 -7.59 9.55
C PRO A 54 3.89 -8.01 8.13
N VAL A 55 4.81 -7.81 7.18
CA VAL A 55 4.70 -8.42 5.85
C VAL A 55 5.24 -9.83 5.96
N VAL A 56 4.36 -10.82 5.85
CA VAL A 56 4.75 -12.23 5.84
C VAL A 56 5.34 -12.53 4.47
N PRO A 57 6.67 -12.76 4.35
CA PRO A 57 7.25 -13.15 3.08
C PRO A 57 6.71 -14.52 2.70
N MET A 58 6.28 -14.65 1.45
CA MET A 58 6.20 -15.97 0.83
C MET A 58 7.57 -16.31 0.33
N ASP A 59 8.27 -17.14 1.09
CA ASP A 59 9.47 -17.80 0.62
C ASP A 59 9.05 -18.64 -0.61
N THR A 60 9.57 -18.29 -1.78
CA THR A 60 9.39 -19.06 -3.03
C THR A 60 10.05 -20.42 -2.94
#